data_AF-A0A6C1E9Y1-F1
#
_entry.id   AF-A0A6C1E9Y1-F1
#
_cell.length_a   1.000
_cell.length_b   1.000
_cell.length_c   1.000
_cell.angle_alpha   90.00
_cell.angle_beta   90.00
_cell.angle_gamma   90.00
#
_symmetry.space_group_name_H-M   'P 1'
#
loop_
_entity.id
_entity.type
_entity.pdbx_description
1 polymer ?
#
loop_
_entity_poly.entity_id
_entity_poly.type
_entity_poly.pdbx_seq_one_letter_code
_entity_poly.pdbx_strand_id
1 'polypeptide(L)'
;MSSLSPSPPASRSGSMGSGESSSSSLPSPSLQTERLTHITSLDGQDELLGRISKQLGRSRKIACLTGAGISCNAGIPDFRSSDGLYNLVKEESSQYWSIKSGREMFDISLFRDDFKISIFAKFMERLYSSVQLARPTKTHRFIAHLKNRNKLLRCYTQNIDGLEEDMGLTMSSKKPSLPSFSSHWKNLDVVQLHGDLNTLSCTKCFQTFPWDRYWSRCLRRGELPLCPHCEALINKRLNEGKRTLGSNVGFLRPNIVLYGENHPSGELITQGLNLDILRGNPDLLIIMGTSLKVDGVKQLVKKLSRTIHDRGGLIILVNKSPIGDSPWHGIIDYQIHSDCDRWVSFLESQIPDFFKTQDQVDRLRQLKREASDLRKMMKAQKDPINTPPTTPLRTALQPAAHAHNELNMRIKSLNKIKRKLLSPENSSEEDEEETADSKKRAKIRPTPAADVKCSLTQ
;
A
#
# COMPACT_ATOMS: atom_id res chain seq x y z
N MET A 1 65.12 24.41 0.59
CA MET A 1 65.60 25.80 0.82
C MET A 1 65.05 26.70 -0.28
N SER A 2 65.06 28.01 -0.06
CA SER A 2 64.98 29.15 -1.02
C SER A 2 65.00 28.86 -2.54
N SER A 3 64.30 29.61 -3.41
CA SER A 3 63.40 30.79 -3.28
C SER A 3 62.73 31.01 -4.68
N LEU A 4 61.65 31.77 -4.88
CA LEU A 4 61.58 33.25 -4.92
C LEU A 4 60.11 33.71 -5.08
N SER A 5 59.80 34.94 -4.67
CA SER A 5 58.60 35.72 -5.07
C SER A 5 58.99 36.88 -5.99
N PRO A 6 58.02 37.60 -6.61
CA PRO A 6 57.58 38.87 -6.02
C PRO A 6 56.08 39.25 -6.22
N SER A 7 55.67 40.36 -5.60
CA SER A 7 54.32 40.98 -5.58
C SER A 7 54.39 42.44 -6.13
N PRO A 8 53.38 43.34 -6.01
CA PRO A 8 51.97 43.24 -5.60
C PRO A 8 51.01 43.49 -6.80
N PRO A 9 50.29 44.62 -7.07
CA PRO A 9 50.04 45.89 -6.35
C PRO A 9 48.70 45.87 -5.55
N ALA A 10 47.92 46.97 -5.50
CA ALA A 10 46.73 47.11 -4.64
C ALA A 10 45.65 48.11 -5.16
N SER A 11 44.64 48.37 -4.31
CA SER A 11 43.45 49.26 -4.46
C SER A 11 42.18 48.59 -5.02
N ARG A 12 40.95 49.03 -4.68
CA ARG A 12 40.52 50.22 -3.91
C ARG A 12 39.25 49.92 -3.08
N SER A 13 39.00 50.72 -2.03
CA SER A 13 37.82 50.58 -1.17
C SER A 13 36.54 51.13 -1.82
N GLY A 14 35.41 50.50 -1.52
CA GLY A 14 34.07 50.98 -1.89
C GLY A 14 33.02 50.42 -0.93
N SER A 15 32.44 51.28 -0.09
CA SER A 15 31.35 50.91 0.83
C SER A 15 30.05 51.55 0.35
N MET A 16 29.09 50.73 -0.01
CA MET A 16 27.67 51.11 -0.12
C MET A 16 26.84 49.95 0.42
N GLY A 17 26.13 50.16 1.54
CA GLY A 17 25.23 49.16 2.11
C GLY A 17 23.88 49.19 1.42
N SER A 18 23.28 48.02 1.19
CA SER A 18 21.93 47.92 0.63
C SER A 18 21.16 46.70 1.19
N GLY A 19 20.23 46.98 2.12
CA GLY A 19 19.03 46.19 2.40
C GLY A 19 19.18 44.68 2.64
N GLU A 20 19.20 44.28 3.91
CA GLU A 20 18.83 42.90 4.27
C GLU A 20 17.40 42.61 3.84
N SER A 21 17.20 41.53 3.08
CA SER A 21 15.91 40.86 2.92
C SER A 21 16.09 39.34 2.95
N SER A 22 16.92 38.89 3.90
CA SER A 22 17.16 37.50 4.22
C SER A 22 15.89 36.85 4.76
N SER A 23 15.07 36.29 3.85
CA SER A 23 14.01 35.33 4.21
C SER A 23 14.65 34.00 4.63
N SER A 24 15.38 34.01 5.75
CA SER A 24 16.05 32.87 6.36
C SER A 24 15.03 31.92 6.98
N SER A 25 14.34 31.18 6.10
CA SER A 25 13.59 30.00 6.52
C SER A 25 14.56 29.02 7.14
N LEU A 26 14.63 29.00 8.47
CA LEU A 26 15.36 28.02 9.26
C LEU A 26 15.07 26.62 8.70
N PRO A 27 16.08 25.78 8.44
CA PRO A 27 15.84 24.44 7.93
C PRO A 27 14.95 23.70 8.94
N SER A 28 13.76 23.29 8.49
CA SER A 28 12.79 22.60 9.35
C SER A 28 13.48 21.40 10.00
N PRO A 29 13.43 21.24 11.34
CA PRO A 29 14.23 20.24 12.05
C PRO A 29 13.99 18.83 11.50
N SER A 30 15.03 17.98 11.47
CA SER A 30 14.93 16.65 10.88
C SER A 30 13.76 15.85 11.48
N LEU A 31 13.13 15.02 10.65
CA LEU A 31 12.14 14.03 11.10
C LEU A 31 12.79 12.68 11.45
N GLN A 32 14.10 12.53 11.24
CA GLN A 32 14.83 11.33 11.60
C GLN A 32 15.06 11.28 13.12
N THR A 33 15.04 10.08 13.70
CA THR A 33 15.18 9.92 15.16
C THR A 33 16.30 8.95 15.52
N GLU A 34 17.10 9.30 16.54
CA GLU A 34 18.13 8.39 17.07
C GLU A 34 17.52 7.15 17.73
N ARG A 35 16.27 7.25 18.20
CA ARG A 35 15.52 6.18 18.84
C ARG A 35 14.11 6.11 18.27
N LEU A 36 13.72 4.89 17.89
CA LEU A 36 12.35 4.51 17.53
C LEU A 36 11.33 5.22 18.43
N THR A 37 10.52 6.08 17.82
CA THR A 37 9.53 6.89 18.52
C THR A 37 8.14 6.30 18.30
N HIS A 38 7.40 6.06 19.38
CA HIS A 38 6.11 5.37 19.34
C HIS A 38 4.96 6.38 19.30
N ILE A 39 4.06 6.21 18.33
CA ILE A 39 2.85 7.01 18.14
C ILE A 39 1.64 6.10 18.36
N THR A 40 0.91 6.32 19.45
CA THR A 40 -0.19 5.44 19.92
C THR A 40 -1.59 5.94 19.55
N SER A 41 -1.72 7.21 19.16
CA SER A 41 -2.97 7.81 18.69
C SER A 41 -2.83 8.28 17.24
N LEU A 42 -3.97 8.42 16.56
CA LEU A 42 -4.05 9.03 15.23
C LEU A 42 -4.93 10.29 15.31
N ASP A 43 -4.42 11.30 16.02
CA ASP A 43 -5.06 12.61 16.09
C ASP A 43 -4.78 13.40 14.79
N GLY A 44 -5.83 13.99 14.22
CA GLY A 44 -5.72 14.83 13.03
C GLY A 44 -5.14 16.23 13.28
N GLN A 45 -4.98 16.63 14.55
CA GLN A 45 -4.40 17.91 14.98
C GLN A 45 -2.92 17.80 15.36
N ASP A 46 -2.37 16.59 15.48
CA ASP A 46 -0.96 16.34 15.82
C ASP A 46 -0.03 16.86 14.70
N GLU A 47 0.82 17.83 15.05
CA GLU A 47 1.77 18.41 14.09
C GLU A 47 2.80 17.40 13.59
N LEU A 48 3.24 16.44 14.42
CA LEU A 48 4.18 15.41 14.03
C LEU A 48 3.56 14.47 12.99
N LEU A 49 2.35 13.96 13.24
CA LEU A 49 1.61 13.17 12.24
C LEU A 49 1.31 13.97 10.97
N GLY A 50 1.00 15.26 11.10
CA GLY A 50 0.84 16.18 9.97
C GLY A 50 2.14 16.35 9.17
N ARG A 51 3.31 16.40 9.83
CA ARG A 51 4.64 16.50 9.18
C ARG A 51 5.05 15.18 8.52
N ILE A 52 4.82 14.04 9.16
CA ILE A 52 5.02 12.69 8.60
C ILE A 52 4.16 12.51 7.33
N SER A 53 2.88 12.88 7.40
CA SER A 53 1.95 12.81 6.25
C SER A 53 2.40 13.73 5.10
N LYS A 54 2.86 14.95 5.40
CA LYS A 54 3.44 15.87 4.41
C LYS A 54 4.72 15.31 3.77
N GLN A 55 5.58 14.61 4.53
CA GLN A 55 6.79 13.99 4.00
C GLN A 55 6.44 12.86 3.02
N LEU A 56 5.54 11.94 3.38
CA LEU A 56 5.01 10.89 2.49
C LEU A 56 4.38 11.49 1.22
N GLY A 57 3.65 12.60 1.36
CA GLY A 57 3.12 13.38 0.24
C GLY A 57 4.19 13.91 -0.72
N ARG A 58 5.40 14.22 -0.22
CA ARG A 58 6.54 14.76 -0.99
C ARG A 58 7.44 13.66 -1.59
N SER A 59 7.65 12.55 -0.89
CA SER A 59 8.52 11.43 -1.30
C SER A 59 8.22 10.90 -2.71
N ARG A 60 9.26 10.55 -3.47
CA ARG A 60 9.21 10.19 -4.90
C ARG A 60 9.59 8.73 -5.18
N LYS A 61 10.29 8.07 -4.27
CA LYS A 61 10.79 6.69 -4.40
C LYS A 61 10.58 5.96 -3.08
N ILE A 62 9.32 5.63 -2.84
CA ILE A 62 8.83 4.97 -1.65
C ILE A 62 9.06 3.46 -1.80
N ALA A 63 9.86 2.88 -0.91
CA ALA A 63 9.88 1.44 -0.68
C ALA A 63 8.78 1.07 0.33
N CYS A 64 8.09 -0.03 0.08
CA CYS A 64 7.16 -0.65 1.02
C CYS A 64 7.69 -2.02 1.46
N LEU A 65 7.47 -2.39 2.72
CA LEU A 65 7.72 -3.73 3.24
C LEU A 65 6.46 -4.22 3.96
N THR A 66 5.79 -5.23 3.42
CA THR A 66 4.49 -5.70 3.90
C THR A 66 4.59 -7.08 4.56
N GLY A 67 3.60 -7.41 5.39
CA GLY A 67 3.37 -8.73 5.96
C GLY A 67 1.90 -8.93 6.33
N ALA A 68 1.56 -10.10 6.87
CA ALA A 68 0.18 -10.59 6.98
C ALA A 68 -0.82 -9.63 7.66
N GLY A 69 -0.36 -8.71 8.51
CA GLY A 69 -1.19 -7.66 9.11
C GLY A 69 -1.86 -6.71 8.10
N ILE A 70 -1.42 -6.65 6.84
CA ILE A 70 -2.13 -5.92 5.77
C ILE A 70 -3.30 -6.72 5.15
N SER A 71 -3.34 -8.04 5.37
CA SER A 71 -4.30 -8.99 4.82
C SER A 71 -5.36 -9.43 5.84
N CYS A 72 -5.16 -9.20 7.14
CA CYS A 72 -6.13 -9.55 8.20
C CYS A 72 -7.55 -9.02 7.90
N ASN A 73 -7.66 -7.78 7.43
CA ASN A 73 -8.95 -7.16 7.14
C ASN A 73 -9.59 -7.66 5.83
N ALA A 74 -8.89 -8.51 5.05
CA ALA A 74 -9.43 -9.24 3.89
C ALA A 74 -10.07 -10.58 4.28
N GLY A 75 -10.08 -10.95 5.55
CA GLY A 75 -10.54 -12.26 6.03
C GLY A 75 -9.47 -13.36 5.98
N ILE A 76 -8.21 -13.02 5.70
CA ILE A 76 -7.07 -13.93 5.81
C ILE A 76 -6.48 -13.79 7.22
N PRO A 77 -6.73 -14.72 8.16
CA PRO A 77 -6.12 -14.67 9.48
C PRO A 77 -4.59 -14.80 9.40
N ASP A 78 -3.87 -14.05 10.24
CA ASP A 78 -2.41 -14.15 10.27
C ASP A 78 -1.94 -15.47 10.93
N PHE A 79 -0.63 -15.72 10.90
CA PHE A 79 -0.03 -16.92 11.48
C PHE A 79 0.37 -16.78 12.96
N ARG A 80 0.04 -15.67 13.65
CA ARG A 80 0.72 -15.27 14.91
C ARG A 80 -0.15 -14.61 15.99
N SER A 81 -1.37 -14.18 15.68
CA SER A 81 -2.36 -13.63 16.62
C SER A 81 -3.06 -14.72 17.44
N SER A 82 -3.88 -14.33 18.42
CA SER A 82 -4.74 -15.23 19.20
C SER A 82 -5.70 -16.02 18.31
N ASP A 83 -6.22 -15.38 17.27
CA ASP A 83 -7.30 -15.91 16.43
C ASP A 83 -6.74 -16.39 15.07
N GLY A 84 -5.41 -16.48 14.97
CA GLY A 84 -4.67 -16.81 13.76
C GLY A 84 -4.79 -18.27 13.33
N LEU A 85 -4.60 -18.53 12.03
CA LEU A 85 -4.79 -19.85 11.40
C LEU A 85 -3.95 -20.96 12.05
N TYR A 86 -2.84 -20.58 12.69
CA TYR A 86 -1.99 -21.46 13.48
C TYR A 86 -2.72 -22.09 14.68
N ASN A 87 -3.50 -21.33 15.45
CA ASN A 87 -4.12 -21.84 16.67
C ASN A 87 -5.26 -22.82 16.35
N LEU A 88 -6.05 -22.56 15.30
CA LEU A 88 -7.08 -23.47 14.80
C LEU A 88 -6.49 -24.85 14.45
N VAL A 89 -5.36 -24.89 13.74
CA VAL A 89 -4.70 -26.18 13.43
C VAL A 89 -3.97 -26.76 14.63
N LYS A 90 -3.44 -25.93 15.54
CA LYS A 90 -2.85 -26.40 16.80
C LYS A 90 -3.90 -27.13 17.65
N GLU A 91 -5.12 -26.61 17.76
CA GLU A 91 -6.21 -27.25 18.49
C GLU A 91 -6.59 -28.60 17.86
N GLU A 92 -6.86 -28.63 16.54
CA GLU A 92 -7.16 -29.88 15.81
C GLU A 92 -6.05 -30.94 15.87
N SER A 93 -4.78 -30.52 15.95
CA SER A 93 -3.63 -31.43 15.93
C SER A 93 -3.01 -31.75 17.29
N SER A 94 -3.42 -31.08 18.38
CA SER A 94 -2.77 -31.19 19.70
C SER A 94 -2.73 -32.61 20.28
N GLN A 95 -3.66 -33.48 19.89
CA GLN A 95 -3.68 -34.91 20.27
C GLN A 95 -2.50 -35.71 19.69
N TYR A 96 -1.88 -35.23 18.61
CA TYR A 96 -0.89 -35.99 17.82
C TYR A 96 0.42 -35.23 17.58
N TRP A 97 0.37 -33.89 17.43
CA TRP A 97 1.54 -33.02 17.35
C TRP A 97 1.36 -31.85 18.32
N SER A 98 2.12 -31.86 19.41
CA SER A 98 2.26 -30.69 20.29
C SER A 98 3.11 -29.63 19.59
N ILE A 99 2.49 -28.82 18.73
CA ILE A 99 3.17 -27.74 18.00
C ILE A 99 3.51 -26.62 18.99
N LYS A 100 4.81 -26.35 19.17
CA LYS A 100 5.31 -25.38 20.17
C LYS A 100 5.29 -23.96 19.63
N SER A 101 5.44 -23.79 18.32
CA SER A 101 5.29 -22.49 17.66
C SER A 101 4.93 -22.63 16.19
N GLY A 102 4.27 -21.62 15.62
CA GLY A 102 3.96 -21.55 14.19
C GLY A 102 5.18 -21.57 13.27
N ARG A 103 6.43 -21.48 13.79
CA ARG A 103 7.64 -21.74 13.00
C ARG A 103 7.75 -23.21 12.60
N GLU A 104 7.38 -24.14 13.47
CA GLU A 104 7.56 -25.59 13.26
C GLU A 104 6.71 -26.11 12.09
N MET A 105 5.55 -25.49 11.85
CA MET A 105 4.66 -25.76 10.71
C MET A 105 5.21 -25.30 9.35
N PHE A 106 6.27 -24.48 9.35
CA PHE A 106 6.91 -23.94 8.15
C PHE A 106 8.42 -24.25 8.11
N ASP A 107 8.91 -25.19 8.91
CA ASP A 107 10.33 -25.59 8.91
C ASP A 107 10.55 -26.79 7.99
N ILE A 108 11.63 -26.78 7.19
CA ILE A 108 11.94 -27.83 6.22
C ILE A 108 12.07 -29.22 6.87
N SER A 109 12.36 -29.28 8.17
CA SER A 109 12.38 -30.53 8.95
C SER A 109 11.03 -31.24 9.05
N LEU A 110 9.89 -30.58 8.77
CA LEU A 110 8.57 -31.22 8.76
C LEU A 110 8.45 -32.31 7.69
N PHE A 111 9.21 -32.22 6.59
CA PHE A 111 9.20 -33.20 5.48
C PHE A 111 9.96 -34.50 5.79
N ARG A 112 10.24 -34.77 7.07
CA ARG A 112 10.83 -36.02 7.58
C ARG A 112 9.80 -36.93 8.25
N ASP A 113 8.52 -36.55 8.23
CA ASP A 113 7.45 -37.11 9.04
C ASP A 113 6.12 -36.99 8.29
N ASP A 114 5.56 -38.12 7.85
CA ASP A 114 4.35 -38.16 7.02
C ASP A 114 3.11 -37.58 7.72
N PHE A 115 3.07 -37.65 9.06
CA PHE A 115 1.98 -37.07 9.83
C PHE A 115 2.05 -35.53 9.82
N LYS A 116 3.26 -34.97 9.96
CA LYS A 116 3.50 -33.53 9.84
C LYS A 116 3.23 -33.02 8.43
N ILE A 117 3.62 -33.79 7.41
CA ILE A 117 3.28 -33.53 6.01
C ILE A 117 1.75 -33.47 5.82
N SER A 118 1.00 -34.40 6.42
CA SER A 118 -0.46 -34.45 6.28
C SER A 118 -1.16 -33.23 6.89
N ILE A 119 -0.71 -32.78 8.07
CA ILE A 119 -1.21 -31.54 8.70
C ILE A 119 -0.85 -30.32 7.84
N PHE A 120 0.40 -30.21 7.41
CA PHE A 120 0.87 -29.10 6.57
C PHE A 120 0.07 -28.98 5.27
N ALA A 121 -0.15 -30.10 4.56
CA ALA A 121 -0.93 -30.12 3.33
C ALA A 121 -2.39 -29.64 3.55
N LYS A 122 -3.07 -30.13 4.60
CA LYS A 122 -4.44 -29.70 4.96
C LYS A 122 -4.50 -28.21 5.30
N PHE A 123 -3.57 -27.74 6.12
CA PHE A 123 -3.46 -26.34 6.53
C PHE A 123 -3.24 -25.40 5.33
N MET A 124 -2.29 -25.74 4.46
CA MET A 124 -1.97 -24.95 3.27
C MET A 124 -3.15 -24.90 2.28
N GLU A 125 -3.95 -25.97 2.19
CA GLU A 125 -5.16 -26.00 1.36
C GLU A 125 -6.29 -25.13 1.92
N ARG A 126 -6.47 -25.12 3.25
CA ARG A 126 -7.40 -24.19 3.92
C ARG A 126 -6.98 -22.73 3.71
N LEU A 127 -5.68 -22.44 3.84
CA LEU A 127 -5.13 -21.12 3.56
C LEU A 127 -5.38 -20.70 2.11
N TYR A 128 -5.07 -21.57 1.14
CA TYR A 128 -5.37 -21.35 -0.28
C TYR A 128 -6.87 -21.05 -0.50
N SER A 129 -7.75 -21.87 0.05
CA SER A 129 -9.21 -21.66 -0.04
C SER A 129 -9.67 -20.34 0.59
N SER A 130 -9.06 -19.90 1.69
CA SER A 130 -9.34 -18.60 2.32
C SER A 130 -8.87 -17.44 1.44
N VAL A 131 -7.67 -17.53 0.88
CA VAL A 131 -7.10 -16.51 -0.04
C VAL A 131 -7.95 -16.33 -1.29
N GLN A 132 -8.45 -17.43 -1.88
CA GLN A 132 -9.32 -17.38 -3.07
C GLN A 132 -10.70 -16.71 -2.84
N LEU A 133 -11.08 -16.48 -1.57
CA LEU A 133 -12.31 -15.76 -1.18
C LEU A 133 -12.03 -14.32 -0.71
N ALA A 134 -10.77 -14.00 -0.40
CA ALA A 134 -10.36 -12.72 0.13
C ALA A 134 -10.42 -11.59 -0.92
N ARG A 135 -10.38 -10.33 -0.48
CA ARG A 135 -10.35 -9.15 -1.36
C ARG A 135 -9.30 -8.13 -0.91
N PRO A 136 -8.58 -7.46 -1.83
CA PRO A 136 -7.53 -6.50 -1.45
C PRO A 136 -8.03 -5.33 -0.59
N THR A 137 -7.38 -5.18 0.56
CA THR A 137 -7.69 -4.17 1.60
C THR A 137 -7.37 -2.74 1.15
N LYS A 138 -7.71 -1.73 1.98
CA LYS A 138 -7.28 -0.34 1.72
C LYS A 138 -5.77 -0.22 1.60
N THR A 139 -5.01 -1.00 2.36
CA THR A 139 -3.55 -1.02 2.32
C THR A 139 -3.01 -1.51 0.97
N HIS A 140 -3.62 -2.55 0.39
CA HIS A 140 -3.28 -3.01 -0.97
C HIS A 140 -3.59 -1.93 -2.02
N ARG A 141 -4.76 -1.29 -1.92
CA ARG A 141 -5.18 -0.17 -2.78
C ARG A 141 -4.25 1.04 -2.66
N PHE A 142 -3.75 1.34 -1.45
CA PHE A 142 -2.76 2.38 -1.22
C PHE A 142 -1.43 2.09 -1.93
N ILE A 143 -0.92 0.86 -1.87
CA ILE A 143 0.31 0.46 -2.57
C ILE A 143 0.13 0.59 -4.10
N ALA A 144 -1.03 0.19 -4.63
CA ALA A 144 -1.38 0.41 -6.03
C ALA A 144 -1.52 1.90 -6.40
N HIS A 145 -2.03 2.73 -5.49
CA HIS A 145 -2.02 4.18 -5.67
C HIS A 145 -0.60 4.76 -5.70
N LEU A 146 0.33 4.23 -4.89
CA LEU A 146 1.76 4.63 -4.97
C LEU A 146 2.36 4.32 -6.35
N LYS A 147 2.02 3.17 -6.95
CA LYS A 147 2.38 2.84 -8.35
C LYS A 147 1.77 3.85 -9.32
N ASN A 148 0.45 4.07 -9.24
CA ASN A 148 -0.29 4.95 -10.16
C ASN A 148 0.15 6.42 -10.08
N ARG A 149 0.74 6.85 -8.94
CA ARG A 149 1.37 8.18 -8.79
C ARG A 149 2.88 8.20 -9.12
N ASN A 150 3.45 7.12 -9.66
CA ASN A 150 4.88 6.93 -9.95
C ASN A 150 5.80 7.18 -8.73
N LYS A 151 5.28 6.90 -7.54
CA LYS A 151 5.94 7.08 -6.23
C LYS A 151 6.50 5.78 -5.67
N LEU A 152 5.86 4.65 -5.94
CA LEU A 152 6.39 3.33 -5.59
C LEU A 152 7.75 3.12 -6.27
N LEU A 153 8.73 2.67 -5.50
CA LEU A 153 9.96 2.06 -6.01
C LEU A 153 9.83 0.53 -6.01
N ARG A 154 9.33 -0.02 -4.89
CA ARG A 154 9.11 -1.44 -4.69
C ARG A 154 8.14 -1.70 -3.54
N CYS A 155 7.34 -2.75 -3.63
CA CYS A 155 6.80 -3.43 -2.48
C CYS A 155 7.55 -4.75 -2.26
N TYR A 156 8.17 -4.94 -1.11
CA TYR A 156 8.74 -6.21 -0.68
C TYR A 156 7.71 -6.90 0.22
N THR A 157 7.09 -7.98 -0.24
CA THR A 157 6.01 -8.64 0.52
C THR A 157 6.49 -9.92 1.18
N GLN A 158 6.19 -10.06 2.48
CA GLN A 158 6.33 -11.32 3.22
C GLN A 158 5.13 -12.24 3.00
N ASN A 159 4.11 -11.78 2.28
CA ASN A 159 2.90 -12.56 2.04
C ASN A 159 3.08 -13.53 0.87
N ILE A 160 2.21 -14.53 0.87
CA ILE A 160 2.10 -15.58 -0.14
C ILE A 160 0.68 -15.61 -0.75
N ASP A 161 -0.21 -14.73 -0.30
CA ASP A 161 -1.60 -14.60 -0.72
C ASP A 161 -1.75 -14.00 -2.12
N GLY A 162 -0.88 -13.06 -2.50
CA GLY A 162 -0.85 -12.46 -3.83
C GLY A 162 -1.94 -11.42 -4.06
N LEU A 163 -2.58 -10.90 -3.01
CA LEU A 163 -3.62 -9.85 -3.10
C LEU A 163 -3.09 -8.53 -3.69
N GLU A 164 -1.76 -8.35 -3.80
CA GLU A 164 -1.19 -7.27 -4.59
C GLU A 164 -1.46 -7.42 -6.10
N GLU A 165 -1.54 -8.64 -6.64
CA GLU A 165 -1.73 -8.91 -8.07
C GLU A 165 -3.11 -8.44 -8.57
N ASP A 166 -4.16 -8.69 -7.78
CA ASP A 166 -5.53 -8.22 -8.01
C ASP A 166 -5.62 -6.70 -8.21
N MET A 167 -4.66 -5.94 -7.68
CA MET A 167 -4.59 -4.48 -7.81
C MET A 167 -3.77 -4.04 -9.05
N GLY A 168 -3.45 -4.96 -9.96
CA GLY A 168 -2.66 -4.70 -11.16
C GLY A 168 -1.17 -4.47 -10.89
N LEU A 169 -0.64 -5.04 -9.79
CA LEU A 169 0.78 -4.98 -9.45
C LEU A 169 1.55 -6.13 -10.11
N THR A 170 2.77 -5.83 -10.57
CA THR A 170 3.61 -6.77 -11.32
C THR A 170 4.43 -7.61 -10.35
N MET A 171 4.01 -8.86 -10.14
CA MET A 171 4.58 -9.79 -9.17
C MET A 171 5.88 -10.45 -9.69
N SER A 172 6.86 -10.64 -8.80
CA SER A 172 8.14 -11.32 -9.08
C SER A 172 8.03 -12.80 -9.43
N SER A 173 6.88 -13.43 -9.23
CA SER A 173 6.57 -14.82 -9.61
C SER A 173 6.30 -14.98 -11.11
N LYS A 174 5.98 -13.90 -11.84
CA LYS A 174 5.71 -13.94 -13.28
C LYS A 174 7.01 -14.03 -14.08
N LYS A 175 7.07 -14.98 -15.04
CA LYS A 175 8.27 -15.24 -15.86
C LYS A 175 8.78 -13.96 -16.55
N PRO A 176 10.10 -13.76 -16.66
CA PRO A 176 10.66 -12.60 -17.36
C PRO A 176 10.23 -12.55 -18.83
N SER A 177 9.59 -11.44 -19.21
CA SER A 177 9.24 -11.11 -20.60
C SER A 177 10.29 -10.23 -21.30
N LEU A 178 11.42 -9.97 -20.63
CA LEU A 178 12.42 -8.97 -21.05
C LEU A 178 13.85 -9.54 -21.01
N PRO A 179 14.72 -9.17 -21.97
CA PRO A 179 16.01 -9.84 -22.19
C PRO A 179 17.12 -9.48 -21.19
N SER A 180 16.88 -8.56 -20.25
CA SER A 180 17.89 -8.14 -19.27
C SER A 180 17.30 -8.11 -17.87
N PHE A 181 18.02 -8.70 -16.90
CA PHE A 181 17.65 -8.70 -15.49
C PHE A 181 17.34 -7.30 -14.97
N SER A 182 18.16 -6.29 -15.28
CA SER A 182 17.92 -4.92 -14.79
C SER A 182 16.66 -4.29 -15.37
N SER A 183 16.21 -4.68 -16.56
CA SER A 183 14.98 -4.18 -17.18
C SER A 183 13.75 -4.92 -16.67
N HIS A 184 13.85 -6.24 -16.49
CA HIS A 184 12.80 -7.03 -15.82
C HIS A 184 12.60 -6.56 -14.38
N TRP A 185 13.67 -6.48 -13.59
CA TRP A 185 13.63 -6.03 -12.20
C TRP A 185 13.07 -4.60 -12.06
N LYS A 186 13.40 -3.68 -12.97
CA LYS A 186 12.81 -2.32 -12.95
C LYS A 186 11.29 -2.30 -13.15
N ASN A 187 10.73 -3.29 -13.83
CA ASN A 187 9.31 -3.36 -14.20
C ASN A 187 8.45 -4.23 -13.27
N LEU A 188 9.05 -4.93 -12.30
CA LEU A 188 8.29 -5.51 -11.18
C LEU A 188 7.79 -4.38 -10.27
N ASP A 189 6.62 -4.54 -9.66
CA ASP A 189 6.16 -3.65 -8.58
C ASP A 189 6.36 -4.32 -7.22
N VAL A 190 6.16 -5.65 -7.17
CA VAL A 190 6.11 -6.45 -5.94
C VAL A 190 7.11 -7.60 -6.01
N VAL A 191 7.89 -7.76 -4.94
CA VAL A 191 8.83 -8.86 -4.75
C VAL A 191 8.37 -9.72 -3.59
N GLN A 192 7.98 -10.96 -3.90
CA GLN A 192 7.53 -11.96 -2.93
C GLN A 192 8.75 -12.60 -2.25
N LEU A 193 8.91 -12.37 -0.95
CA LEU A 193 10.07 -12.81 -0.15
C LEU A 193 9.95 -14.25 0.38
N HIS A 194 8.76 -14.86 0.28
CA HIS A 194 8.49 -16.20 0.82
C HIS A 194 7.78 -17.13 -0.19
N GLY A 195 7.79 -16.80 -1.48
CA GLY A 195 7.12 -17.58 -2.54
C GLY A 195 5.64 -17.22 -2.74
N ASP A 196 4.84 -18.17 -3.22
CA ASP A 196 3.45 -17.95 -3.63
C ASP A 196 2.53 -19.17 -3.34
N LEU A 197 1.22 -18.90 -3.27
CA LEU A 197 0.16 -19.92 -3.18
C LEU A 197 -0.45 -20.29 -4.54
N ASN A 198 -0.05 -19.66 -5.64
CA ASN A 198 -0.60 -19.92 -6.98
C ASN A 198 0.04 -21.14 -7.65
N THR A 199 1.16 -21.65 -7.11
CA THR A 199 1.90 -22.78 -7.66
C THR A 199 2.32 -23.81 -6.60
N LEU A 200 2.55 -25.03 -7.07
CA LEU A 200 3.22 -26.11 -6.35
C LEU A 200 4.61 -26.33 -6.97
N SER A 201 5.60 -26.65 -6.15
CA SER A 201 6.98 -26.95 -6.55
C SER A 201 7.37 -28.38 -6.19
N CYS A 202 8.15 -29.04 -7.07
CA CYS A 202 8.65 -30.39 -6.83
C CYS A 202 9.84 -30.42 -5.86
N THR A 203 9.74 -31.23 -4.80
CA THR A 203 10.80 -31.43 -3.79
C THR A 203 12.10 -32.08 -4.29
N LYS A 204 12.19 -32.44 -5.59
CA LYS A 204 13.40 -33.02 -6.21
C LYS A 204 13.89 -32.30 -7.46
N CYS A 205 12.99 -31.96 -8.39
CA CYS A 205 13.38 -31.30 -9.65
C CYS A 205 13.10 -29.79 -9.67
N PHE A 206 12.51 -29.23 -8.61
CA PHE A 206 12.15 -27.80 -8.47
C PHE A 206 11.25 -27.22 -9.58
N GLN A 207 10.75 -28.05 -10.49
CA GLN A 207 9.76 -27.67 -11.49
C GLN A 207 8.47 -27.24 -10.77
N THR A 208 7.96 -26.07 -11.15
CA THR A 208 6.69 -25.53 -10.66
C THR A 208 5.52 -25.87 -11.57
N PHE A 209 4.34 -25.98 -10.97
CA PHE A 209 3.06 -26.32 -11.60
C PHE A 209 1.97 -25.39 -11.02
N PRO A 210 0.96 -24.95 -11.79
CA PRO A 210 -0.18 -24.22 -11.24
C PRO A 210 -0.91 -25.04 -10.16
N TRP A 211 -1.32 -24.40 -9.07
CA TRP A 211 -2.13 -25.05 -8.04
C TRP A 211 -3.60 -25.06 -8.48
N ASP A 212 -4.04 -26.18 -9.03
CA ASP A 212 -5.39 -26.34 -9.58
C ASP A 212 -6.36 -27.07 -8.63
N ARG A 213 -7.61 -27.26 -9.10
CA ARG A 213 -8.66 -28.01 -8.40
C ARG A 213 -8.34 -29.51 -8.25
N TYR A 214 -7.45 -30.09 -9.06
CA TYR A 214 -7.04 -31.48 -8.90
C TYR A 214 -6.09 -31.61 -7.70
N TRP A 215 -5.01 -30.84 -7.66
CA TRP A 215 -4.06 -30.87 -6.56
C TRP A 215 -4.62 -30.36 -5.22
N SER A 216 -5.54 -29.37 -5.23
CA SER A 216 -6.31 -28.99 -4.04
C SER A 216 -7.02 -30.18 -3.37
N ARG A 217 -7.51 -31.18 -4.13
CA ARG A 217 -8.15 -32.36 -3.54
C ARG A 217 -7.16 -33.27 -2.80
N CYS A 218 -5.93 -33.42 -3.31
CA CYS A 218 -4.88 -34.18 -2.63
C CYS A 218 -4.48 -33.48 -1.32
N LEU A 219 -4.17 -32.17 -1.38
CA LEU A 219 -3.73 -31.44 -0.19
C LEU A 219 -4.83 -31.35 0.87
N ARG A 220 -6.12 -31.27 0.48
CA ARG A 220 -7.28 -31.32 1.39
C ARG A 220 -7.39 -32.65 2.15
N ARG A 221 -6.95 -33.76 1.56
CA ARG A 221 -6.84 -35.08 2.23
C ARG A 221 -5.61 -35.19 3.13
N GLY A 222 -4.65 -34.29 2.98
CA GLY A 222 -3.35 -34.35 3.62
C GLY A 222 -2.36 -35.24 2.86
N GLU A 223 -2.47 -35.26 1.54
CA GLU A 223 -1.60 -36.00 0.61
C GLU A 223 -0.81 -34.98 -0.23
N LEU A 224 0.50 -35.19 -0.40
CA LEU A 224 1.28 -34.45 -1.40
C LEU A 224 1.33 -35.27 -2.70
N PRO A 225 0.85 -34.75 -3.84
CA PRO A 225 0.82 -35.51 -5.08
C PRO A 225 2.22 -35.74 -5.66
N LEU A 226 2.36 -36.77 -6.48
CA LEU A 226 3.58 -37.05 -7.22
C LEU A 226 3.83 -35.99 -8.30
N CYS A 227 5.10 -35.75 -8.62
CA CYS A 227 5.49 -34.80 -9.66
C CYS A 227 5.44 -35.46 -11.05
N PRO A 228 4.53 -35.04 -11.95
CA PRO A 228 4.35 -35.69 -13.24
C PRO A 228 5.56 -35.53 -14.17
N HIS A 229 6.39 -34.50 -13.95
CA HIS A 229 7.67 -34.36 -14.67
C HIS A 229 8.69 -35.42 -14.24
N CYS A 230 8.80 -35.72 -12.93
CA CYS A 230 9.68 -36.80 -12.47
C CYS A 230 9.18 -38.18 -12.91
N GLU A 231 7.86 -38.40 -12.92
CA GLU A 231 7.25 -39.63 -13.44
C GLU A 231 7.50 -39.80 -14.94
N ALA A 232 7.29 -38.75 -15.75
CA ALA A 232 7.58 -38.78 -17.18
C ALA A 232 9.06 -39.06 -17.47
N LEU A 233 10.00 -38.51 -16.69
CA LEU A 233 11.43 -38.80 -16.81
C LEU A 233 11.77 -40.26 -16.46
N ILE A 234 11.12 -40.84 -15.45
CA ILE A 234 11.33 -42.25 -15.06
C ILE A 234 10.72 -43.19 -16.10
N ASN A 235 9.49 -42.92 -16.56
CA ASN A 235 8.82 -43.71 -17.59
C ASN A 235 9.59 -43.68 -18.91
N LYS A 236 10.13 -42.52 -19.31
CA LYS A 236 11.04 -42.42 -20.46
C LYS A 236 12.29 -43.30 -20.29
N ARG A 237 12.94 -43.29 -19.12
CA ARG A 237 14.12 -44.13 -18.86
C ARG A 237 13.79 -45.63 -18.89
N LEU A 238 12.63 -46.04 -18.38
CA LEU A 238 12.16 -47.42 -18.44
C LEU A 238 11.94 -47.87 -19.88
N ASN A 239 11.28 -47.05 -20.70
CA ASN A 239 11.09 -47.31 -22.14
C ASN A 239 12.42 -47.36 -22.91
N GLU A 240 13.45 -46.63 -22.46
CA GLU A 240 14.81 -46.68 -22.98
C GLU A 240 15.65 -47.87 -22.44
N GLY A 241 15.05 -48.79 -21.68
CA GLY A 241 15.73 -49.95 -21.08
C GLY A 241 16.73 -49.62 -19.96
N LYS A 242 16.75 -48.37 -19.47
CA LYS A 242 17.76 -47.87 -18.54
C LYS A 242 17.34 -48.16 -17.10
N ARG A 243 18.20 -48.82 -16.34
CA ARG A 243 18.03 -49.08 -14.89
C ARG A 243 17.62 -47.80 -14.15
N THR A 244 16.58 -47.92 -13.32
CA THR A 244 16.11 -46.88 -12.40
C THR A 244 16.88 -46.96 -11.08
N LEU A 245 17.30 -45.81 -10.55
CA LEU A 245 17.87 -45.72 -9.20
C LEU A 245 16.72 -45.46 -8.22
N GLY A 246 15.99 -46.53 -7.89
CA GLY A 246 14.83 -46.52 -7.00
C GLY A 246 13.64 -45.70 -7.50
N SER A 247 12.65 -45.49 -6.63
CA SER A 247 11.54 -44.57 -6.89
C SER A 247 12.02 -43.13 -6.71
N ASN A 248 12.62 -42.56 -7.77
CA ASN A 248 13.15 -41.20 -7.71
C ASN A 248 12.11 -40.11 -8.06
N VAL A 249 10.82 -40.42 -7.98
CA VAL A 249 9.75 -39.41 -8.07
C VAL A 249 9.88 -38.44 -6.89
N GLY A 250 9.58 -37.16 -7.12
CA GLY A 250 9.50 -36.13 -6.08
C GLY A 250 8.04 -35.74 -5.85
N PHE A 251 7.73 -35.22 -4.67
CA PHE A 251 6.38 -34.76 -4.32
C PHE A 251 6.20 -33.29 -4.71
N LEU A 252 4.97 -32.88 -5.02
CA LEU A 252 4.58 -31.49 -5.19
C LEU A 252 4.12 -30.92 -3.84
N ARG A 253 4.77 -29.83 -3.39
CA ARG A 253 4.38 -29.05 -2.21
C ARG A 253 4.05 -27.61 -2.62
N PRO A 254 3.30 -26.81 -1.84
CA PRO A 254 3.12 -25.39 -2.09
C PRO A 254 4.45 -24.65 -2.30
N ASN A 255 4.51 -23.72 -3.27
CA ASN A 255 5.72 -23.01 -3.68
C ASN A 255 6.12 -21.89 -2.70
N ILE A 256 6.19 -22.23 -1.42
CA ILE A 256 6.58 -21.31 -0.33
C ILE A 256 8.00 -21.61 0.15
N VAL A 257 8.69 -20.59 0.68
CA VAL A 257 10.04 -20.72 1.23
C VAL A 257 9.96 -21.05 2.72
N LEU A 258 10.62 -22.12 3.13
CA LEU A 258 10.53 -22.69 4.49
C LEU A 258 11.71 -22.25 5.37
N TYR A 259 11.53 -22.27 6.70
CA TYR A 259 12.65 -22.09 7.62
C TYR A 259 13.65 -23.25 7.46
N GLY A 260 14.93 -22.92 7.37
CA GLY A 260 16.00 -23.89 7.09
C GLY A 260 16.18 -24.23 5.61
N GLU A 261 15.37 -23.67 4.71
CA GLU A 261 15.52 -23.83 3.26
C GLU A 261 16.24 -22.63 2.63
N ASN A 262 16.98 -22.88 1.54
CA ASN A 262 17.57 -21.80 0.73
C ASN A 262 16.49 -21.18 -0.16
N HIS A 263 16.31 -19.86 -0.10
CA HIS A 263 15.37 -19.16 -0.96
C HIS A 263 15.76 -19.33 -2.45
N PRO A 264 14.89 -19.91 -3.33
CA PRO A 264 15.26 -20.25 -4.70
C PRO A 264 15.69 -19.02 -5.52
N SER A 265 14.94 -17.92 -5.44
CA SER A 265 15.29 -16.63 -6.06
C SER A 265 16.20 -15.74 -5.19
N GLY A 266 16.88 -16.27 -4.17
CA GLY A 266 17.55 -15.47 -3.14
C GLY A 266 18.69 -14.58 -3.66
N GLU A 267 19.44 -15.07 -4.64
CA GLU A 267 20.45 -14.29 -5.35
C GLU A 267 19.82 -13.15 -6.17
N LEU A 268 18.77 -13.45 -6.94
CA LEU A 268 18.04 -12.46 -7.75
C LEU A 268 17.44 -11.34 -6.88
N ILE A 269 16.85 -11.69 -5.73
CA ILE A 269 16.33 -10.72 -4.76
C ILE A 269 17.47 -9.87 -4.17
N THR A 270 18.63 -10.46 -3.90
CA THR A 270 19.80 -9.73 -3.38
C THR A 270 20.39 -8.78 -4.42
N GLN A 271 20.57 -9.24 -5.66
CA GLN A 271 21.03 -8.43 -6.80
C GLN A 271 20.04 -7.28 -7.08
N GLY A 272 18.75 -7.58 -7.05
CA GLY A 272 17.67 -6.63 -7.25
C GLY A 272 17.55 -5.58 -6.14
N LEU A 273 17.63 -5.98 -4.88
CA LEU A 273 17.70 -5.06 -3.74
C LEU A 273 18.88 -4.09 -3.85
N ASN A 274 20.03 -4.56 -4.32
CA ASN A 274 21.18 -3.70 -4.58
C ASN A 274 20.92 -2.70 -5.74
N LEU A 275 20.15 -3.06 -6.77
CA LEU A 275 19.72 -2.12 -7.81
C LEU A 275 18.74 -1.06 -7.26
N ASP A 276 17.80 -1.45 -6.40
CA ASP A 276 16.85 -0.52 -5.76
C ASP A 276 17.57 0.47 -4.86
N ILE A 277 18.55 0.01 -4.08
CA ILE A 277 19.39 0.85 -3.22
C ILE A 277 20.26 1.82 -4.04
N LEU A 278 21.03 1.31 -5.01
CA LEU A 278 22.06 2.08 -5.72
C LEU A 278 21.52 2.94 -6.88
N ARG A 279 20.41 2.53 -7.51
CA ARG A 279 19.82 3.21 -8.68
C ARG A 279 18.37 3.65 -8.45
N GLY A 280 17.62 2.90 -7.65
CA GLY A 280 16.23 3.24 -7.28
C GLY A 280 16.13 4.49 -6.40
N ASN A 281 17.20 4.82 -5.66
CA ASN A 281 17.34 6.05 -4.88
C ASN A 281 16.15 6.31 -3.92
N PRO A 282 15.84 5.39 -2.99
CA PRO A 282 14.67 5.53 -2.13
C PRO A 282 14.77 6.73 -1.18
N ASP A 283 13.63 7.38 -0.93
CA ASP A 283 13.50 8.54 -0.03
C ASP A 283 12.47 8.33 1.10
N LEU A 284 11.84 7.16 1.15
CA LEU A 284 10.92 6.72 2.21
C LEU A 284 10.88 5.20 2.28
N LEU A 285 10.83 4.62 3.47
CA LEU A 285 10.45 3.21 3.69
C LEU A 285 9.21 3.15 4.58
N ILE A 286 8.14 2.53 4.08
CA ILE A 286 6.92 2.25 4.84
C ILE A 286 6.84 0.75 5.10
N ILE A 287 7.00 0.35 6.36
CA ILE A 287 6.85 -1.02 6.83
C ILE A 287 5.43 -1.19 7.37
N MET A 288 4.69 -2.20 6.91
CA MET A 288 3.26 -2.37 7.25
C MET A 288 2.93 -3.80 7.62
N GLY A 289 2.17 -4.00 8.71
CA GLY A 289 1.55 -5.27 9.05
C GLY A 289 2.53 -6.41 9.36
N THR A 290 3.74 -6.12 9.83
CA THR A 290 4.76 -7.14 10.15
C THR A 290 5.41 -6.91 11.51
N SER A 291 5.70 -8.01 12.20
CA SER A 291 6.46 -8.07 13.44
C SER A 291 7.98 -8.20 13.24
N LEU A 292 8.45 -8.14 11.98
CA LEU A 292 9.89 -8.15 11.59
C LEU A 292 10.74 -9.29 12.21
N LYS A 293 10.12 -10.42 12.55
CA LYS A 293 10.79 -11.54 13.25
C LYS A 293 11.74 -12.35 12.36
N VAL A 294 11.59 -12.32 11.03
CA VAL A 294 12.37 -13.09 10.05
C VAL A 294 13.70 -12.39 9.70
N ASP A 295 14.82 -13.07 9.84
CA ASP A 295 16.15 -12.43 9.77
C ASP A 295 16.53 -11.86 8.41
N GLY A 296 16.17 -12.52 7.30
CA GLY A 296 16.37 -11.95 5.95
C GLY A 296 15.65 -10.62 5.76
N VAL A 297 14.46 -10.49 6.33
CA VAL A 297 13.67 -9.25 6.33
C VAL A 297 14.34 -8.17 7.19
N LYS A 298 14.89 -8.53 8.36
CA LYS A 298 15.66 -7.59 9.20
C LYS A 298 16.86 -7.02 8.45
N GLN A 299 17.59 -7.85 7.71
CA GLN A 299 18.74 -7.41 6.91
C GLN A 299 18.33 -6.53 5.72
N LEU A 300 17.18 -6.81 5.09
CA LEU A 300 16.61 -5.95 4.04
C LEU A 300 16.29 -4.54 4.57
N VAL A 301 15.62 -4.44 5.72
CA VAL A 301 15.35 -3.14 6.38
C VAL A 301 16.65 -2.42 6.72
N LYS A 302 17.62 -3.10 7.36
CA LYS A 302 18.92 -2.50 7.76
C LYS A 302 19.83 -2.09 6.59
N LYS A 303 19.58 -2.62 5.38
CA LYS A 303 20.24 -2.17 4.14
C LYS A 303 19.56 -0.95 3.54
N LEU A 304 18.22 -0.97 3.42
CA LEU A 304 17.46 0.19 2.93
C LEU A 304 17.58 1.40 3.86
N SER A 305 17.59 1.18 5.17
CA SER A 305 17.51 2.26 6.16
C SER A 305 18.64 3.27 6.01
N ARG A 306 19.89 2.78 5.93
CA ARG A 306 21.11 3.58 5.76
C ARG A 306 20.97 4.51 4.57
N THR A 307 20.74 3.97 3.38
CA THR A 307 20.65 4.74 2.13
C THR A 307 19.46 5.71 2.08
N ILE A 308 18.40 5.48 2.86
CA ILE A 308 17.28 6.40 3.03
C ILE A 308 17.66 7.53 4.00
N HIS A 309 18.26 7.18 5.14
CA HIS A 309 18.72 8.13 6.15
C HIS A 309 19.82 9.06 5.62
N ASP A 310 20.79 8.54 4.88
CA ASP A 310 21.87 9.27 4.18
C ASP A 310 21.34 10.40 3.26
N ARG A 311 20.05 10.35 2.88
CA ARG A 311 19.39 11.29 1.95
C ARG A 311 18.39 12.23 2.62
N GLY A 312 18.30 12.23 3.96
CA GLY A 312 17.23 12.94 4.68
C GLY A 312 15.85 12.29 4.53
N GLY A 313 15.79 11.04 4.09
CA GLY A 313 14.57 10.24 4.01
C GLY A 313 14.12 9.69 5.37
N LEU A 314 12.93 9.08 5.40
CA LEU A 314 12.25 8.67 6.63
C LEU A 314 11.78 7.21 6.59
N ILE A 315 11.67 6.58 7.76
CA ILE A 315 11.35 5.16 7.92
C ILE A 315 10.23 4.98 8.95
N ILE A 316 9.07 4.55 8.47
CA ILE A 316 7.82 4.46 9.24
C ILE A 316 7.40 2.99 9.33
N LEU A 317 7.13 2.51 10.55
CA LEU A 317 6.48 1.23 10.80
C LEU A 317 5.01 1.47 11.19
N VAL A 318 4.08 0.74 10.57
CA VAL A 318 2.65 0.75 10.89
C VAL A 318 2.23 -0.67 11.25
N ASN A 319 1.93 -0.93 12.52
CA ASN A 319 1.56 -2.27 12.98
C ASN A 319 0.73 -2.23 14.28
N LYS A 320 -0.26 -3.12 14.42
CA LYS A 320 -1.10 -3.24 15.63
C LYS A 320 -0.28 -3.60 16.88
N SER A 321 0.67 -4.52 16.74
CA SER A 321 1.50 -5.00 17.85
C SER A 321 2.83 -4.23 17.94
N PRO A 322 3.36 -3.98 19.16
CA PRO A 322 4.73 -3.51 19.32
C PRO A 322 5.74 -4.50 18.71
N ILE A 323 6.86 -3.97 18.21
CA ILE A 323 8.09 -4.73 18.03
C ILE A 323 8.94 -4.60 19.32
N GLY A 324 10.05 -5.33 19.43
CA GLY A 324 11.04 -5.06 20.48
C GLY A 324 12.01 -4.00 19.98
N ASP A 325 12.21 -2.90 20.71
CA ASP A 325 12.67 -1.62 20.15
C ASP A 325 14.19 -1.55 19.90
N SER A 326 14.98 -2.10 20.83
CA SER A 326 16.45 -2.01 20.85
C SER A 326 17.15 -2.35 19.52
N PRO A 327 16.76 -3.42 18.77
CA PRO A 327 17.34 -3.72 17.46
C PRO A 327 17.07 -2.72 16.32
N TRP A 328 16.25 -1.67 16.56
CA TRP A 328 15.72 -0.74 15.55
C TRP A 328 15.92 0.75 15.86
N HIS A 329 16.48 1.12 17.01
CA HIS A 329 16.96 2.49 17.23
C HIS A 329 17.97 2.87 16.12
N GLY A 330 17.89 4.10 15.60
CA GLY A 330 18.66 4.55 14.43
C GLY A 330 18.38 3.80 13.12
N ILE A 331 17.28 3.05 13.02
CA ILE A 331 16.92 2.23 11.84
C ILE A 331 15.44 2.40 11.44
N ILE A 332 14.54 2.61 12.40
CA ILE A 332 13.13 2.96 12.16
C ILE A 332 12.85 4.22 13.00
N ASP A 333 12.37 5.28 12.37
CA ASP A 333 12.19 6.57 13.04
C ASP A 333 10.92 6.59 13.90
N TYR A 334 9.82 6.06 13.34
CA TYR A 334 8.50 6.06 13.96
C TYR A 334 7.82 4.69 13.89
N GLN A 335 7.32 4.17 15.02
CA GLN A 335 6.29 3.13 15.04
C GLN A 335 4.92 3.74 15.33
N ILE A 336 4.01 3.63 14.38
CA ILE A 336 2.60 3.97 14.50
C ILE A 336 1.85 2.69 14.92
N HIS A 337 1.34 2.67 16.15
CA HIS A 337 0.55 1.57 16.69
C HIS A 337 -0.89 1.66 16.18
N SER A 338 -1.15 1.08 15.01
CA SER A 338 -2.50 1.10 14.43
C SER A 338 -2.77 -0.07 13.49
N ASP A 339 -4.05 -0.19 13.13
CA ASP A 339 -4.47 -0.94 11.96
C ASP A 339 -3.97 -0.26 10.68
N CYS A 340 -3.54 -1.06 9.70
CA CYS A 340 -2.95 -0.54 8.46
C CYS A 340 -3.97 0.22 7.60
N ASP A 341 -5.22 -0.26 7.51
CA ASP A 341 -6.29 0.39 6.76
C ASP A 341 -6.83 1.62 7.51
N ARG A 342 -6.83 1.60 8.85
CA ARG A 342 -7.12 2.79 9.66
C ARG A 342 -6.07 3.88 9.44
N TRP A 343 -4.79 3.53 9.37
CA TRP A 343 -3.72 4.50 9.06
C TRP A 343 -3.80 5.03 7.63
N VAL A 344 -4.10 4.18 6.64
CA VAL A 344 -4.37 4.65 5.27
C VAL A 344 -5.58 5.60 5.23
N SER A 345 -6.65 5.29 5.96
CA SER A 345 -7.83 6.18 6.10
C SER A 345 -7.50 7.50 6.80
N PHE A 346 -6.52 7.50 7.70
CA PHE A 346 -5.99 8.72 8.31
C PHE A 346 -5.15 9.54 7.31
N LEU A 347 -4.30 8.91 6.50
CA LEU A 347 -3.59 9.61 5.42
C LEU A 347 -4.57 10.20 4.38
N GLU A 348 -5.65 9.50 4.05
CA GLU A 348 -6.72 9.99 3.15
C GLU A 348 -7.30 11.33 3.66
N SER A 349 -7.47 11.51 4.97
CA SER A 349 -7.96 12.76 5.57
C SER A 349 -6.89 13.85 5.73
N GLN A 350 -5.64 13.48 6.00
CA GLN A 350 -4.51 14.41 6.20
C GLN A 350 -3.95 15.00 4.89
N ILE A 351 -3.89 14.20 3.82
CA ILE A 351 -3.36 14.60 2.52
C ILE A 351 -4.34 14.28 1.38
N PRO A 352 -5.59 14.80 1.38
CA PRO A 352 -6.61 14.42 0.40
C PRO A 352 -6.25 14.80 -1.05
N ASP A 353 -5.40 15.81 -1.28
CA ASP A 353 -4.89 16.15 -2.63
C ASP A 353 -3.82 15.12 -3.14
N PHE A 354 -3.37 14.17 -2.32
CA PHE A 354 -2.51 13.04 -2.71
C PHE A 354 -3.31 11.86 -3.29
N PHE A 355 -4.46 11.54 -2.68
CA PHE A 355 -5.28 10.36 -2.98
C PHE A 355 -6.17 10.51 -4.22
N LYS A 356 -6.41 11.74 -4.66
CA LYS A 356 -7.19 12.04 -5.88
C LYS A 356 -6.47 11.64 -7.16
N THR A 357 -7.25 11.32 -8.19
CA THR A 357 -6.74 11.08 -9.54
C THR A 357 -6.14 12.38 -10.11
N GLN A 358 -5.29 12.27 -11.14
CA GLN A 358 -4.70 13.45 -11.76
C GLN A 358 -5.78 14.38 -12.35
N ASP A 359 -6.80 13.80 -13.01
CA ASP A 359 -7.99 14.50 -13.51
C ASP A 359 -8.78 15.21 -12.40
N GLN A 360 -9.00 14.56 -11.26
CA GLN A 360 -9.67 15.21 -10.11
C GLN A 360 -8.83 16.38 -9.58
N VAL A 361 -7.51 16.23 -9.48
CA VAL A 361 -6.59 17.30 -9.05
C VAL A 361 -6.59 18.46 -10.04
N ASP A 362 -6.59 18.20 -11.35
CA ASP A 362 -6.54 19.23 -12.39
C ASP A 362 -7.90 19.90 -12.62
N ARG A 363 -9.02 19.17 -12.53
CA ARG A 363 -10.37 19.77 -12.41
C ARG A 363 -10.47 20.65 -11.16
N LEU A 364 -9.97 20.20 -10.00
CA LEU A 364 -9.94 21.02 -8.79
C LEU A 364 -9.01 22.24 -8.91
N ARG A 365 -7.92 22.17 -9.68
CA ARG A 365 -7.05 23.32 -10.01
C ARG A 365 -7.76 24.30 -10.94
N GLN A 366 -8.46 23.81 -11.97
CA GLN A 366 -9.27 24.62 -12.87
C GLN A 366 -10.38 25.35 -12.08
N LEU A 367 -11.19 24.64 -11.30
CA LEU A 367 -12.23 25.23 -10.44
C LEU A 367 -11.65 26.22 -9.41
N LYS A 368 -10.44 25.98 -8.89
CA LYS A 368 -9.71 26.94 -8.02
C LYS A 368 -9.30 28.22 -8.79
N ARG A 369 -8.89 28.11 -10.07
CA ARG A 369 -8.56 29.27 -10.95
C ARG A 369 -9.80 30.07 -11.30
N GLU A 370 -10.81 29.43 -11.89
CA GLU A 370 -12.10 30.05 -12.26
C GLU A 370 -12.75 30.80 -11.08
N ALA A 371 -12.79 30.17 -9.90
CA ALA A 371 -13.31 30.81 -8.69
C ALA A 371 -12.40 31.95 -8.15
N SER A 372 -11.11 31.99 -8.52
CA SER A 372 -10.21 33.11 -8.22
C SER A 372 -10.43 34.28 -9.18
N ASP A 373 -10.57 34.01 -10.47
CA ASP A 373 -10.73 35.04 -11.50
C ASP A 373 -12.11 35.70 -11.45
N LEU A 374 -13.18 34.94 -11.15
CA LEU A 374 -14.49 35.50 -10.80
C LEU A 374 -14.42 36.43 -9.58
N ARG A 375 -13.61 36.10 -8.56
CA ARG A 375 -13.41 37.00 -7.39
C ARG A 375 -12.65 38.26 -7.76
N LYS A 376 -11.68 38.21 -8.69
CA LYS A 376 -11.00 39.40 -9.23
C LYS A 376 -12.00 40.30 -9.98
N MET A 377 -12.85 39.71 -10.83
CA MET A 377 -13.92 40.45 -11.53
C MET A 377 -14.90 41.12 -10.56
N MET A 378 -15.35 40.41 -9.51
CA MET A 378 -16.19 41.02 -8.47
C MET A 378 -15.51 42.18 -7.74
N LYS A 379 -14.18 42.13 -7.53
CA LYS A 379 -13.45 43.24 -6.91
C LYS A 379 -13.32 44.42 -7.88
N ALA A 380 -12.96 44.19 -9.14
CA ALA A 380 -12.87 45.23 -10.16
C ALA A 380 -14.22 45.95 -10.41
N GLN A 381 -15.35 45.25 -10.27
CA GLN A 381 -16.70 45.85 -10.29
C GLN A 381 -17.05 46.66 -9.02
N LYS A 382 -16.27 46.53 -7.94
CA LYS A 382 -16.52 47.17 -6.65
C LYS A 382 -15.58 48.34 -6.33
N ASP A 383 -14.51 48.49 -7.10
CA ASP A 383 -13.54 49.58 -7.01
C ASP A 383 -13.73 50.58 -8.19
N PRO A 384 -14.81 51.39 -8.23
CA PRO A 384 -14.95 52.43 -9.26
C PRO A 384 -13.86 53.50 -9.11
N ILE A 385 -13.40 54.04 -10.24
CA ILE A 385 -12.31 55.01 -10.29
C ILE A 385 -12.72 56.29 -9.55
N ASN A 386 -11.92 56.71 -8.56
CA ASN A 386 -12.13 57.92 -7.75
C ASN A 386 -11.80 59.22 -8.51
N THR A 387 -12.51 59.48 -9.60
CA THR A 387 -12.53 60.76 -10.31
C THR A 387 -13.98 61.21 -10.50
N PRO A 388 -14.42 62.34 -9.90
CA PRO A 388 -15.82 62.74 -9.94
C PRO A 388 -16.25 63.15 -11.35
N PRO A 389 -17.40 62.67 -11.86
CA PRO A 389 -17.91 63.08 -13.18
C PRO A 389 -18.54 64.47 -13.10
N THR A 390 -18.16 65.36 -14.03
CA THR A 390 -18.57 66.78 -14.06
C THR A 390 -20.02 67.02 -14.53
N THR A 391 -20.86 65.99 -14.58
CA THR A 391 -22.22 66.08 -15.18
C THR A 391 -23.18 65.08 -14.50
N PRO A 392 -24.38 65.50 -14.07
CA PRO A 392 -25.35 64.60 -13.45
C PRO A 392 -25.98 63.65 -14.49
N LEU A 393 -25.71 62.35 -14.36
CA LEU A 393 -26.27 61.31 -15.23
C LEU A 393 -27.52 60.66 -14.64
N ARG A 394 -28.45 60.30 -15.53
CA ARG A 394 -29.83 59.89 -15.22
C ARG A 394 -29.91 58.47 -14.64
N THR A 395 -30.93 58.22 -13.82
CA THR A 395 -31.13 57.00 -13.00
C THR A 395 -30.96 55.68 -13.78
N ALA A 396 -30.00 54.85 -13.36
CA ALA A 396 -29.74 53.52 -13.95
C ALA A 396 -29.26 52.46 -12.91
N LEU A 397 -29.78 52.52 -11.67
CA LEU A 397 -29.36 51.66 -10.54
C LEU A 397 -29.97 50.24 -10.59
N GLN A 398 -29.72 49.47 -11.66
CA GLN A 398 -30.16 48.06 -11.76
C GLN A 398 -29.13 47.07 -12.32
N PRO A 399 -28.35 47.33 -13.41
CA PRO A 399 -27.53 46.30 -14.04
C PRO A 399 -26.43 45.71 -13.14
N ALA A 400 -25.73 46.55 -12.38
CA ALA A 400 -24.58 46.13 -11.57
C ALA A 400 -24.96 45.16 -10.43
N ALA A 401 -26.10 45.37 -9.79
CA ALA A 401 -26.58 44.50 -8.71
C ALA A 401 -26.95 43.10 -9.23
N HIS A 402 -27.53 43.02 -10.44
CA HIS A 402 -27.89 41.74 -11.05
C HIS A 402 -26.64 40.94 -11.45
N ALA A 403 -25.66 41.58 -12.08
CA ALA A 403 -24.38 40.94 -12.42
C ALA A 403 -23.61 40.47 -11.17
N HIS A 404 -23.63 41.26 -10.09
CA HIS A 404 -22.99 40.89 -8.82
C HIS A 404 -23.66 39.67 -8.17
N ASN A 405 -25.00 39.56 -8.25
CA ASN A 405 -25.73 38.38 -7.78
C ASN A 405 -25.44 37.14 -8.64
N GLU A 406 -25.32 37.29 -9.97
CA GLU A 406 -24.99 36.17 -10.86
C GLU A 406 -23.58 35.62 -10.58
N LEU A 407 -22.55 36.48 -10.44
CA LEU A 407 -21.20 36.01 -10.06
C LEU A 407 -21.20 35.31 -8.70
N ASN A 408 -21.95 35.80 -7.72
CA ASN A 408 -22.12 35.12 -6.42
C ASN A 408 -22.77 33.74 -6.57
N MET A 409 -23.83 33.61 -7.38
CA MET A 409 -24.47 32.32 -7.69
C MET A 409 -23.48 31.35 -8.36
N ARG A 410 -22.70 31.83 -9.33
CA ARG A 410 -21.71 31.03 -10.07
C ARG A 410 -20.57 30.55 -9.16
N ILE A 411 -20.05 31.42 -8.28
CA ILE A 411 -19.06 31.05 -7.25
C ILE A 411 -19.65 30.05 -6.24
N LYS A 412 -20.91 30.20 -5.81
CA LYS A 412 -21.57 29.21 -4.95
C LYS A 412 -21.69 27.85 -5.64
N SER A 413 -22.08 27.82 -6.93
CA SER A 413 -22.16 26.59 -7.73
C SER A 413 -20.81 25.90 -7.89
N LEU A 414 -19.75 26.62 -8.28
CA LEU A 414 -18.38 26.09 -8.37
C LEU A 414 -17.91 25.51 -7.03
N ASN A 415 -18.29 26.12 -5.89
CA ASN A 415 -17.99 25.56 -4.56
C ASN A 415 -18.87 24.35 -4.19
N LYS A 416 -20.10 24.22 -4.70
CA LYS A 416 -20.94 23.00 -4.55
C LYS A 416 -20.35 21.83 -5.35
N ILE A 417 -19.94 22.07 -6.60
CA ILE A 417 -19.24 21.08 -7.45
C ILE A 417 -17.92 20.65 -6.80
N LYS A 418 -17.11 21.62 -6.34
CA LYS A 418 -15.88 21.36 -5.59
C LYS A 418 -16.11 20.54 -4.31
N ARG A 419 -17.25 20.68 -3.64
CA ARG A 419 -17.63 19.84 -2.47
C ARG A 419 -17.97 18.40 -2.89
N LYS A 420 -18.76 18.17 -3.94
CA LYS A 420 -19.00 16.80 -4.49
C LYS A 420 -17.67 16.14 -4.89
N LEU A 421 -16.72 16.89 -5.47
CA LEU A 421 -15.35 16.42 -5.79
C LEU A 421 -14.39 16.34 -4.57
N LEU A 422 -14.89 16.50 -3.34
CA LEU A 422 -14.12 16.40 -2.09
C LEU A 422 -14.70 15.39 -1.09
N SER A 423 -15.97 15.01 -1.22
CA SER A 423 -16.58 13.91 -0.48
C SER A 423 -16.09 12.55 -1.00
N PRO A 424 -15.75 11.58 -0.13
CA PRO A 424 -15.52 10.21 -0.55
C PRO A 424 -16.84 9.57 -0.99
N GLU A 425 -16.86 8.96 -2.17
CA GLU A 425 -17.99 8.18 -2.68
C GLU A 425 -18.12 6.88 -1.88
N ASN A 426 -19.16 6.74 -1.05
CA ASN A 426 -19.38 5.51 -0.29
C ASN A 426 -20.82 5.30 0.24
N SER A 427 -21.84 5.54 -0.59
CA SER A 427 -23.20 5.01 -0.42
C SER A 427 -23.97 5.11 -1.74
N SER A 428 -24.88 4.17 -1.98
CA SER A 428 -25.82 4.14 -3.12
C SER A 428 -26.55 5.46 -3.32
N GLU A 429 -26.56 5.99 -4.56
CA GLU A 429 -27.52 7.02 -4.98
C GLU A 429 -28.84 6.29 -5.34
N GLU A 430 -29.84 6.41 -4.46
CA GLU A 430 -31.26 6.29 -4.84
C GLU A 430 -31.73 7.69 -5.23
N ASP A 431 -32.24 7.86 -6.45
CA ASP A 431 -32.66 9.16 -6.98
C ASP A 431 -34.07 9.54 -6.49
N GLU A 432 -34.18 10.40 -5.46
CA GLU A 432 -35.39 11.18 -5.21
C GLU A 432 -35.30 12.55 -5.91
N GLU A 433 -35.96 12.66 -7.06
CA GLU A 433 -36.07 13.90 -7.84
C GLU A 433 -37.18 14.81 -7.25
N GLU A 434 -36.79 15.89 -6.56
CA GLU A 434 -37.71 16.80 -5.84
C GLU A 434 -38.54 17.71 -6.78
N THR A 435 -39.49 17.14 -7.54
CA THR A 435 -40.37 17.90 -8.45
C THR A 435 -41.52 18.60 -7.70
N ALA A 436 -41.36 19.89 -7.43
CA ALA A 436 -42.30 20.68 -6.64
C ALA A 436 -43.51 21.25 -7.43
N ASP A 437 -44.45 20.42 -7.90
CA ASP A 437 -45.81 20.89 -8.22
C ASP A 437 -46.92 19.83 -8.07
N SER A 438 -47.74 19.93 -7.01
CA SER A 438 -49.07 19.27 -6.90
C SER A 438 -49.94 19.72 -5.70
N LYS A 439 -49.84 20.99 -5.24
CA LYS A 439 -50.72 21.50 -4.15
C LYS A 439 -52.08 22.01 -4.66
N LYS A 440 -52.98 21.08 -5.06
CA LYS A 440 -54.45 21.34 -5.20
C LYS A 440 -55.26 20.04 -5.31
N ARG A 441 -56.45 20.04 -4.67
CA ARG A 441 -57.42 18.92 -4.52
C ARG A 441 -56.90 17.73 -3.68
N ALA A 442 -57.72 17.05 -2.88
CA ALA A 442 -59.03 17.41 -2.30
C ALA A 442 -59.27 16.64 -0.97
N LYS A 443 -60.22 17.12 -0.14
CA LYS A 443 -60.62 16.45 1.10
C LYS A 443 -61.45 15.18 0.81
N ILE A 444 -61.25 14.12 1.60
CA ILE A 444 -62.26 13.13 2.04
C ILE A 444 -61.77 12.50 3.36
N ARG A 445 -62.69 11.95 4.18
CA ARG A 445 -62.40 11.39 5.51
C ARG A 445 -62.00 9.89 5.47
N PRO A 446 -61.32 9.38 6.50
CA PRO A 446 -61.04 7.95 6.66
C PRO A 446 -62.17 7.18 7.36
N THR A 447 -62.28 5.89 7.06
CA THR A 447 -62.90 4.84 7.91
C THR A 447 -62.06 3.55 7.82
N PRO A 448 -62.04 2.69 8.85
CA PRO A 448 -61.08 1.57 8.96
C PRO A 448 -61.70 0.18 8.70
N ALA A 449 -60.85 -0.80 8.34
CA ALA A 449 -60.80 -2.19 8.86
C ALA A 449 -60.15 -3.16 7.86
N ALA A 450 -59.27 -4.05 8.34
CA ALA A 450 -59.31 -5.51 8.16
C ALA A 450 -57.98 -6.16 8.58
N ASP A 451 -58.03 -7.07 9.56
CA ASP A 451 -56.94 -8.02 9.82
C ASP A 451 -56.87 -9.10 8.73
N VAL A 452 -55.65 -9.42 8.27
CA VAL A 452 -55.34 -10.77 7.77
C VAL A 452 -53.98 -11.19 8.33
N LYS A 453 -54.01 -12.08 9.33
CA LYS A 453 -52.84 -12.91 9.67
C LYS A 453 -52.69 -13.99 8.62
N CYS A 454 -51.47 -14.25 8.16
CA CYS A 454 -51.15 -15.53 7.54
C CYS A 454 -49.85 -16.08 8.13
N SER A 455 -49.97 -17.21 8.83
CA SER A 455 -48.89 -17.96 9.45
C SER A 455 -48.98 -19.41 9.00
N LEU A 456 -47.89 -19.95 8.45
CA LEU A 456 -47.53 -21.37 8.28
C LEU A 456 -46.08 -21.32 7.78
N THR A 457 -45.02 -21.76 8.48
CA THR A 457 -44.68 -23.10 9.01
C THR A 457 -44.69 -24.22 7.96
N GLN A 458 -43.51 -24.51 7.41
CA GLN A 458 -42.81 -25.78 7.68
C GLN A 458 -41.29 -25.54 7.64
#